data_AF-A0A6M5JI53-F1
#
_entry.id   AF-A0A6M5JI53-F1
#
_cell.length_a   1.000
_cell.length_b   1.000
_cell.length_c   1.000
_cell.angle_alpha   90.00
_cell.angle_beta   90.00
_cell.angle_gamma   90.00
#
_symmetry.space_group_name_H-M   'P 1'
#
loop_
_entity.id
_entity.type
_entity.pdbx_description
1 polymer ?
#
loop_
_entity_poly.entity_id
_entity_poly.type
_entity_poly.pdbx_seq_one_letter_code
_entity_poly.pdbx_strand_id
1 'polypeptide(L)'
;MPADIRALLAVLLLDLAADSRRRARSSWDSRKAFVAAYWATVAVYAGHVARILGGAGRRAASRKPFRVIQRSFPELAAADWAEASNLYCERRDRSGLGASMFPEAMLLIAETPVGRISYNGRIWLPAGWEPDAEPLYDNRVPADR
;
A
#
# COMPACT_ATOMS: atom_id res chain seq x y z
N MET A 1 -3.72 14.81 -16.76
CA MET A 1 -3.59 13.42 -16.27
C MET A 1 -4.89 13.01 -15.56
N PRO A 2 -5.47 11.84 -15.88
CA PRO A 2 -6.71 11.36 -15.24
C PRO A 2 -6.61 11.31 -13.70
N ALA A 3 -7.76 11.40 -13.01
CA ALA A 3 -7.80 11.42 -11.55
C ALA A 3 -7.27 10.12 -10.94
N ASP A 4 -7.63 8.97 -11.51
CA ASP A 4 -7.18 7.66 -11.02
C ASP A 4 -5.67 7.48 -11.17
N ILE A 5 -5.10 7.86 -12.31
CA ILE A 5 -3.65 7.83 -12.53
C ILE A 5 -2.91 8.76 -11.55
N ARG A 6 -3.47 9.93 -11.24
CA ARG A 6 -2.92 10.82 -10.20
C ARG A 6 -2.94 10.17 -8.82
N ALA A 7 -4.02 9.49 -8.46
CA ALA A 7 -4.14 8.80 -7.18
C ALA A 7 -3.13 7.63 -7.09
N LEU A 8 -3.03 6.82 -8.13
CA LEU A 8 -2.06 5.72 -8.22
C LEU A 8 -0.62 6.22 -8.08
N LEU A 9 -0.24 7.23 -8.85
CA LEU A 9 1.09 7.81 -8.77
C LEU A 9 1.36 8.46 -7.42
N ALA A 10 0.37 9.12 -6.80
CA ALA A 10 0.52 9.67 -5.47
C ALA A 10 0.82 8.58 -4.43
N VAL A 11 0.11 7.45 -4.48
CA VAL A 11 0.37 6.30 -3.59
C VAL A 11 1.77 5.72 -3.82
N LEU A 12 2.14 5.45 -5.09
CA LEU A 12 3.47 4.92 -5.42
C LEU A 12 4.60 5.85 -4.96
N LEU A 13 4.43 7.16 -5.09
CA LEU A 13 5.41 8.14 -4.63
C LEU A 13 5.48 8.24 -3.10
N LEU A 14 4.38 7.98 -2.38
CA LEU A 14 4.41 7.87 -0.93
C LEU A 14 5.15 6.61 -0.48
N ASP A 15 4.95 5.48 -1.15
CA ASP A 15 5.70 4.24 -0.90
C ASP A 15 7.20 4.44 -1.17
N LEU A 16 7.55 5.05 -2.31
CA LEU A 16 8.93 5.41 -2.62
C LEU A 16 9.52 6.37 -1.58
N ALA A 17 8.75 7.33 -1.10
CA ALA A 17 9.21 8.26 -0.08
C ALA A 17 9.48 7.54 1.25
N ALA A 18 8.63 6.60 1.65
CA ALA A 18 8.84 5.79 2.85
C ALA A 18 10.09 4.91 2.73
N ASP A 19 10.26 4.22 1.60
CA ASP A 19 11.43 3.38 1.33
C ASP A 19 12.73 4.19 1.31
N SER A 20 12.70 5.33 0.63
CA SER A 20 13.85 6.22 0.56
C SER A 20 14.24 6.76 1.94
N ARG A 21 13.28 7.02 2.85
CA ARG A 21 13.61 7.39 4.24
C ARG A 21 14.31 6.26 4.99
N ARG A 22 13.85 5.00 4.83
CA ARG A 22 14.51 3.84 5.43
C ARG A 22 15.94 3.68 4.91
N ARG A 23 16.15 3.78 3.59
CA ARG A 23 17.48 3.72 2.96
C ARG A 23 18.39 4.85 3.41
N ALA A 24 17.85 6.07 3.56
CA ALA A 24 18.59 7.21 4.09
C ALA A 24 19.07 6.93 5.52
N ARG A 25 18.17 6.41 6.38
CA ARG A 25 18.49 6.04 7.76
C ARG A 25 19.56 4.96 7.83
N SER A 26 19.38 3.85 7.11
CA SER A 26 20.36 2.76 7.03
C SER A 26 21.74 3.23 6.53
N SER A 27 21.75 4.10 5.52
CA SER A 27 22.98 4.71 5.00
C SER A 27 23.66 5.61 6.03
N TRP A 28 22.87 6.38 6.80
CA TRP A 28 23.36 7.23 7.88
C TRP A 28 24.01 6.39 8.99
N ASP A 29 23.30 5.35 9.45
CA ASP A 29 23.78 4.44 10.48
C ASP A 29 25.05 3.68 10.02
N SER A 30 25.18 3.41 8.72
CA SER A 30 26.36 2.84 8.08
C SER A 30 27.48 3.86 7.77
N ARG A 31 27.37 5.11 8.24
CA ARG A 31 28.35 6.20 8.03
C ARG A 31 28.56 6.59 6.56
N LYS A 32 27.57 6.36 5.69
CA LYS A 32 27.58 6.73 4.26
C LYS A 32 26.83 8.04 4.03
N ALA A 33 27.39 9.16 4.51
CA ALA A 33 26.70 10.45 4.58
C ALA A 33 26.13 10.95 3.23
N PHE A 34 26.91 10.88 2.15
CA PHE A 34 26.43 11.32 0.82
C PHE A 34 25.28 10.48 0.28
N VAL A 35 25.33 9.16 0.50
CA VAL A 35 24.26 8.24 0.10
C VAL A 35 23.01 8.47 0.95
N ALA A 36 23.17 8.76 2.25
CA ALA A 36 22.07 9.14 3.12
C ALA A 36 21.38 10.44 2.65
N ALA A 37 22.17 11.46 2.30
CA ALA A 37 21.65 12.73 1.78
C ALA A 37 20.92 12.55 0.44
N TYR A 38 21.43 11.70 -0.46
CA TYR A 38 20.76 11.35 -1.70
C TYR A 38 19.37 10.73 -1.45
N TRP A 39 19.29 9.68 -0.63
CA TRP A 39 18.01 9.03 -0.33
C TRP A 39 17.04 9.95 0.42
N ALA A 40 17.54 10.79 1.33
CA ALA A 40 16.72 11.80 2.00
C ALA A 40 16.11 12.79 1.00
N THR A 41 16.90 13.21 0.01
CA THR A 41 16.44 14.11 -1.06
C THR A 41 15.36 13.44 -1.91
N VAL A 42 15.56 12.19 -2.32
CA VAL A 42 14.55 11.40 -3.05
C VAL A 42 13.24 11.34 -2.25
N ALA A 43 13.31 11.04 -0.95
CA ALA A 43 12.12 10.98 -0.09
C ALA A 43 11.34 12.29 -0.03
N VAL A 44 12.05 13.42 0.04
CA VAL A 44 11.44 14.76 0.07
C VAL A 44 10.73 15.06 -1.24
N TYR A 45 11.41 14.88 -2.38
CA TYR A 45 10.82 15.18 -3.68
C TYR A 45 9.66 14.25 -4.02
N ALA A 46 9.77 12.95 -3.75
CA ALA A 46 8.67 12.01 -3.95
C ALA A 46 7.44 12.43 -3.13
N GLY A 47 7.62 12.81 -1.86
CA GLY A 47 6.53 13.31 -1.01
C GLY A 47 5.92 14.63 -1.48
N HIS A 48 6.74 15.55 -2.01
CA HIS A 48 6.25 16.81 -2.58
C HIS A 48 5.41 16.58 -3.83
N VAL A 49 5.89 15.76 -4.76
CA VAL A 49 5.16 15.41 -5.99
C VAL A 49 3.87 14.69 -5.64
N ALA A 50 3.90 13.71 -4.71
CA ALA A 50 2.69 13.02 -4.24
C ALA A 50 1.64 14.00 -3.70
N ARG A 51 2.05 14.99 -2.90
CA ARG A 51 1.15 16.00 -2.34
C ARG A 51 0.51 16.88 -3.42
N ILE A 52 1.27 17.25 -4.45
CA ILE A 52 0.75 18.01 -5.59
C ILE A 52 -0.27 17.18 -6.37
N LEU A 53 0.04 15.91 -6.63
CA LEU A 53 -0.85 14.99 -7.34
C LEU A 53 -2.14 14.70 -6.56
N GLY A 54 -2.07 14.61 -5.23
CA GLY A 54 -3.21 14.43 -4.33
C GLY A 54 -4.11 15.67 -4.17
N GLY A 55 -3.69 16.83 -4.69
CA GLY A 55 -4.45 18.08 -4.65
C GLY A 55 -4.23 18.88 -3.38
N ALA A 56 -3.43 19.95 -3.48
CA ALA A 56 -3.04 20.83 -2.36
C ALA A 56 -4.19 21.61 -1.66
N GLY A 57 -5.45 21.49 -2.12
CA GLY A 57 -6.60 22.27 -1.62
C GLY A 57 -7.82 21.46 -1.14
N ARG A 58 -7.87 20.14 -1.36
CA ARG A 58 -8.94 19.28 -0.83
C ARG A 58 -8.45 18.59 0.45
N ARG A 59 -8.44 19.35 1.56
CA ARG A 59 -8.10 18.82 2.90
C ARG A 59 -8.75 17.44 3.12
N ALA A 60 -7.94 16.47 3.51
CA ALA A 60 -8.34 15.23 4.21
C ALA A 60 -9.17 14.16 3.48
N ALA A 61 -9.61 14.35 2.23
CA ALA A 61 -10.59 13.45 1.59
C ALA A 61 -10.05 12.09 1.11
N SER A 62 -8.77 11.78 1.32
CA SER A 62 -8.44 10.39 1.63
C SER A 62 -7.09 10.27 2.34
N ARG A 63 -7.11 10.28 3.68
CA ARG A 63 -6.02 9.69 4.47
C ARG A 63 -5.89 8.18 4.24
N LYS A 64 -6.85 7.59 3.52
CA LYS A 64 -7.03 6.15 3.33
C LYS A 64 -7.31 5.82 1.85
N PRO A 65 -6.31 6.00 0.97
CA PRO A 65 -6.51 5.93 -0.48
C PRO A 65 -6.89 4.53 -0.97
N PHE A 66 -6.67 3.50 -0.14
CA PHE A 66 -7.01 2.13 -0.43
C PHE A 66 -8.43 1.80 0.00
N ARG A 67 -9.17 1.15 -0.89
CA ARG A 67 -10.52 0.64 -0.66
C ARG A 67 -10.52 -0.86 -0.79
N VAL A 68 -10.91 -1.57 0.27
CA VAL A 68 -11.04 -3.03 0.30
C VAL A 68 -12.50 -3.38 0.02
N ILE A 69 -12.77 -3.90 -1.17
CA ILE A 69 -14.09 -4.34 -1.62
C ILE A 69 -14.16 -5.86 -1.49
N GLN A 70 -15.22 -6.35 -0.84
CA GLN A 70 -15.39 -7.76 -0.55
C GLN A 70 -16.87 -8.13 -0.61
N ARG A 71 -17.19 -9.28 -1.22
CA ARG A 71 -18.57 -9.73 -1.36
C ARG A 71 -19.23 -9.92 0.01
N SER A 72 -20.43 -9.37 0.18
CA SER A 72 -21.24 -9.48 1.42
C SER A 72 -20.67 -8.77 2.65
N PHE A 73 -19.62 -7.94 2.50
CA PHE A 73 -19.06 -7.14 3.58
C PHE A 73 -19.08 -5.65 3.21
N PRO A 74 -19.18 -4.74 4.20
CA PRO A 74 -19.03 -3.33 3.95
C PRO A 74 -17.61 -3.01 3.47
N GLU A 75 -17.47 -1.97 2.65
CA GLU A 75 -16.18 -1.49 2.19
C GLU A 75 -15.30 -1.03 3.37
N LEU A 76 -13.99 -1.31 3.30
CA LEU A 76 -13.01 -0.76 4.26
C LEU A 76 -12.12 0.26 3.56
N ALA A 77 -11.81 1.34 4.26
CA ALA A 77 -10.78 2.29 3.84
C ALA A 77 -9.48 2.04 4.62
N ALA A 78 -8.34 2.03 3.93
CA ALA A 78 -6.99 1.84 4.47
C ALA A 78 -5.99 2.90 3.98
N ALA A 79 -5.06 3.31 4.85
CA ALA A 79 -4.00 4.28 4.61
C ALA A 79 -2.89 3.74 3.71
N ASP A 80 -2.56 2.46 3.89
CA ASP A 80 -1.48 1.78 3.21
C ASP A 80 -1.78 0.27 3.07
N TRP A 81 -0.85 -0.44 2.44
CA TRP A 81 -0.92 -1.89 2.23
C TRP A 81 -1.04 -2.67 3.55
N ALA A 82 -0.36 -2.22 4.61
CA ALA A 82 -0.35 -2.90 5.90
C ALA A 82 -1.70 -2.76 6.61
N GLU A 83 -2.26 -1.55 6.64
CA GLU A 83 -3.59 -1.31 7.20
C GLU A 83 -4.67 -2.07 6.42
N ALA A 84 -4.56 -2.13 5.08
CA ALA A 84 -5.49 -2.90 4.25
C ALA A 84 -5.48 -4.39 4.60
N SER A 85 -4.28 -4.99 4.71
CA SER A 85 -4.10 -6.37 5.14
C SER A 85 -4.64 -6.62 6.55
N ASN A 86 -4.33 -5.72 7.50
CA ASN A 86 -4.74 -5.84 8.89
C ASN A 86 -6.26 -5.78 9.04
N LEU A 87 -6.92 -4.82 8.41
CA LEU A 87 -8.39 -4.69 8.46
C LEU A 87 -9.09 -5.91 7.83
N TYR A 88 -8.53 -6.46 6.74
CA TYR A 88 -9.03 -7.70 6.14
C TYR A 88 -8.86 -8.90 7.09
N CYS A 89 -7.68 -9.08 7.69
CA CYS A 89 -7.43 -10.16 8.65
C CYS A 89 -8.31 -10.04 9.89
N GLU A 90 -8.45 -8.85 10.46
CA GLU A 90 -9.30 -8.62 11.64
C GLU A 90 -10.78 -8.94 11.33
N ARG A 91 -11.24 -8.65 10.11
CA ARG A 91 -12.57 -9.06 9.65
C ARG A 91 -12.70 -10.57 9.49
N ARG A 92 -11.72 -11.21 8.86
CA ARG A 92 -11.65 -12.67 8.71
C ARG A 92 -11.77 -13.36 10.07
N ASP A 93 -10.94 -12.93 11.02
CA ASP A 93 -10.84 -13.53 12.34
C ASP A 93 -12.13 -13.35 13.14
N ARG A 94 -12.78 -12.19 13.01
CA ARG A 94 -14.12 -11.95 13.61
C ARG A 94 -15.24 -12.76 12.97
N SER A 95 -15.13 -13.12 11.70
CA SER A 95 -16.18 -13.88 11.00
C SER A 95 -16.21 -15.35 11.37
N GLY A 96 -15.08 -15.92 11.81
CA GLY A 96 -14.93 -17.35 12.11
C GLY A 96 -15.03 -18.26 10.89
N LEU A 97 -15.09 -17.71 9.67
CA LEU A 97 -15.19 -18.49 8.43
C LEU A 97 -13.82 -19.02 8.01
N GLY A 98 -13.77 -20.30 7.62
CA GLY A 98 -12.58 -20.91 7.03
C GLY A 98 -12.29 -20.41 5.61
N ALA A 99 -11.12 -20.78 5.08
CA ALA A 99 -10.61 -20.29 3.78
C ALA A 99 -11.53 -20.56 2.58
N SER A 100 -12.34 -21.62 2.62
CA SER A 100 -13.31 -21.93 1.56
C SER A 100 -14.57 -21.06 1.60
N MET A 101 -14.89 -20.48 2.76
CA MET A 101 -16.14 -19.74 3.00
C MET A 101 -15.91 -18.23 3.13
N PHE A 102 -14.70 -17.80 3.48
CA PHE A 102 -14.36 -16.39 3.57
C PHE A 102 -13.97 -15.85 2.19
N PRO A 103 -14.75 -14.90 1.61
CA PRO A 103 -14.48 -14.41 0.26
C PRO A 103 -13.16 -13.65 0.20
N GLU A 104 -12.48 -13.73 -0.94
CA GLU A 104 -11.33 -12.86 -1.22
C GLU A 104 -11.79 -11.40 -1.35
N ALA A 105 -10.87 -10.47 -1.12
CA ALA A 105 -11.12 -9.04 -1.27
C ALA A 105 -10.28 -8.43 -2.39
N MET A 106 -10.87 -7.45 -3.08
CA MET A 106 -10.18 -6.62 -4.05
C MET A 106 -9.76 -5.31 -3.40
N LEU A 107 -8.53 -4.90 -3.66
CA LEU A 107 -7.96 -3.64 -3.21
C LEU A 107 -7.97 -2.65 -4.37
N LEU A 108 -8.61 -1.51 -4.18
CA LEU A 108 -8.70 -0.45 -5.17
C LEU A 108 -7.99 0.80 -4.68
N ILE A 109 -7.44 1.57 -5.61
CA ILE A 109 -7.04 2.97 -5.41
C ILE A 109 -7.86 3.81 -6.39
N ALA A 110 -8.62 4.77 -5.85
CA ALA A 110 -9.73 5.40 -6.58
C ALA A 110 -10.68 4.32 -7.13
N GLU A 111 -10.81 4.18 -8.45
CA GLU A 111 -11.59 3.13 -9.11
C GLU A 111 -10.73 2.04 -9.78
N THR A 112 -9.41 2.09 -9.61
CA THR A 112 -8.50 1.12 -10.24
C THR A 112 -8.22 -0.05 -9.29
N PRO A 113 -8.49 -1.31 -9.70
CA PRO A 113 -8.05 -2.49 -8.96
C PRO A 113 -6.52 -2.59 -8.98
N VAL A 114 -5.90 -2.61 -7.80
CA VAL A 114 -4.44 -2.68 -7.64
C VAL A 114 -3.96 -3.96 -6.99
N GLY A 115 -4.83 -4.68 -6.29
CA GLY A 115 -4.46 -5.99 -5.76
C GLY A 115 -5.63 -6.84 -5.30
N ARG A 116 -5.31 -8.09 -5.01
CA ARG A 116 -6.19 -9.12 -4.45
C ARG A 116 -5.65 -9.54 -3.10
N ILE A 117 -6.46 -9.46 -2.05
CA ILE A 117 -6.07 -9.92 -0.71
C ILE A 117 -6.47 -11.38 -0.55
N SER A 118 -5.49 -12.27 -0.41
CA SER A 118 -5.72 -13.69 -0.16
C SER A 118 -6.06 -13.94 1.31
N TYR A 119 -6.63 -15.10 1.60
CA TYR A 119 -7.09 -15.48 2.95
C TYR A 119 -6.06 -15.24 4.07
N ASN A 120 -4.77 -15.45 3.81
CA ASN A 120 -3.68 -15.24 4.78
C ASN A 120 -3.26 -13.75 4.97
N GLY A 121 -3.90 -12.81 4.28
CA GLY A 121 -3.63 -11.37 4.35
C GLY A 121 -2.54 -10.87 3.40
N ARG A 122 -1.96 -11.73 2.56
CA ARG A 122 -1.05 -11.28 1.48
C ARG A 122 -1.82 -10.58 0.38
N ILE A 123 -1.18 -9.60 -0.25
CA ILE A 123 -1.76 -8.83 -1.34
C ILE A 123 -1.02 -9.19 -2.62
N TRP A 124 -1.74 -9.71 -3.59
CA TRP A 124 -1.25 -10.16 -4.88
C TRP A 124 -1.66 -9.18 -5.97
N LEU A 125 -1.06 -9.30 -7.16
CA LEU A 125 -1.60 -8.65 -8.35
C LEU A 125 -3.09 -9.03 -8.54
N PRO A 126 -3.91 -8.14 -9.11
CA PRO A 126 -5.31 -8.43 -9.42
C PRO A 126 -5.52 -9.63 -10.34
N ALA A 127 -4.52 -9.93 -11.18
CA ALA A 127 -4.53 -11.05 -12.10
C ALA A 127 -4.42 -12.41 -11.37
N GLY A 128 -4.58 -13.50 -12.14
CA GLY A 128 -4.44 -14.86 -11.63
C GLY A 128 -3.06 -15.11 -10.99
N TRP A 129 -3.02 -16.09 -10.08
CA TRP A 129 -1.78 -16.52 -9.44
C TRP A 129 -0.90 -17.31 -10.43
N GLU A 130 0.39 -17.02 -10.44
CA GLU A 130 1.43 -17.81 -11.14
C GLU A 130 2.38 -18.46 -10.12
N PRO A 131 2.97 -19.63 -10.42
CA PRO A 131 3.83 -20.37 -9.47
C PRO A 131 4.97 -19.57 -8.84
N ASP A 132 5.56 -18.64 -9.59
CA ASP A 132 6.70 -17.82 -9.18
C ASP A 132 6.31 -16.36 -8.89
N ALA A 133 5.01 -16.07 -8.80
CA ALA A 133 4.55 -14.73 -8.48
C ALA A 133 4.95 -14.36 -7.05
N GLU A 134 5.48 -13.15 -6.88
CA GLU A 134 5.68 -12.55 -5.56
C GLU A 134 4.46 -11.67 -5.19
N PRO A 135 4.03 -11.67 -3.93
CA PRO A 135 2.98 -10.76 -3.49
C PRO A 135 3.49 -9.31 -3.55
N LEU A 136 2.60 -8.39 -3.91
CA LEU A 136 2.84 -6.94 -3.79
C LEU A 136 3.10 -6.54 -2.34
N TYR A 137 2.49 -7.27 -1.40
CA TYR A 137 2.71 -7.11 0.03
C TYR A 137 2.58 -8.44 0.76
N ASP A 138 3.63 -8.82 1.51
CA ASP A 138 3.60 -9.95 2.43
C ASP A 138 3.61 -9.45 3.88
N ASN A 139 2.48 -9.60 4.57
CA ASN A 139 2.29 -9.22 5.96
C ASN A 139 3.09 -10.05 6.98
N ARG A 140 3.82 -11.07 6.52
CA ARG A 140 4.72 -11.90 7.35
C ARG A 140 6.17 -11.46 7.28
N VAL A 141 6.52 -10.64 6.29
CA VAL A 141 7.88 -10.11 6.15
C VAL A 141 7.93 -8.80 6.93
N PRO A 142 8.90 -8.63 7.87
CA PRO A 142 9.09 -7.35 8.54
C PRO A 142 9.32 -6.25 7.51
N ALA A 143 8.82 -5.04 7.77
CA ALA A 143 9.00 -3.87 6.89
C ALA A 143 10.48 -3.41 6.74
N ASP A 144 11.42 -4.16 7.32
CA ASP A 144 12.83 -3.83 7.50
C ASP A 144 13.77 -4.52 6.48
N ARG A 145 13.21 -5.13 5.41
CA ARG A 145 14.02 -5.58 4.26
C ARG A 145 14.20 -4.49 3.22
#